data_AF-Q2KKV6-F1
#
_entry.id   AF-Q2KKV6-F1
#
_cell.length_a   1.000
_cell.length_b   1.000
_cell.length_c   1.000
_cell.angle_alpha   90.00
_cell.angle_beta   90.00
_cell.angle_gamma   90.00
#
_symmetry.space_group_name_H-M   'P 1'
#
loop_
_entity.id
_entity.type
_entity.pdbx_description
1 polymer ?
#
loop_
_entity_poly.entity_id
_entity_poly.type
_entity_poly.pdbx_seq_one_letter_code
_entity_poly.pdbx_strand_id
1 'polypeptide(L)'
;YFDRDDQALHNFAKFFRHQSHEECEHAEKLMKLQNQRGGRIFLQDVKKPERDEWGSGIEALECALQLEKSVNQSLLDLHKLCSDHNDPHLCDFIETHYLDEQVKSIKELADWVTNLRRMGAPQNGMAE
;
A
#
# COMPACT_ATOMS: atom_id res chain seq x y z
N TYR A 1 -7.01 -1.36 14.90
CA TYR A 1 -6.13 -0.74 15.90
C TYR A 1 -6.56 0.68 16.23
N PHE A 2 -6.41 1.65 15.32
CA PHE A 2 -6.72 3.07 15.58
C PHE A 2 -8.18 3.42 15.93
N ASP A 3 -9.13 2.53 15.67
CA ASP A 3 -10.54 2.70 16.02
C ASP A 3 -10.90 2.21 17.44
N ARG A 4 -9.93 1.65 18.18
CA ARG A 4 -10.14 1.24 19.57
C ARG A 4 -10.34 2.47 20.46
N ASP A 5 -11.08 2.29 21.55
CA ASP A 5 -11.36 3.34 22.55
C ASP A 5 -10.10 3.89 23.23
N ASP A 6 -9.06 3.06 23.35
CA ASP A 6 -7.76 3.42 23.93
C ASP A 6 -6.74 4.00 22.93
N GLN A 7 -7.13 4.15 21.66
CA GLN A 7 -6.33 4.81 20.60
C GLN A 7 -7.04 6.06 20.07
N ALA A 8 -8.33 5.96 19.73
CA ALA A 8 -9.21 7.06 19.33
C ALA A 8 -8.72 7.98 18.18
N LEU A 9 -7.86 7.47 17.28
CA LEU A 9 -7.35 8.21 16.12
C LEU A 9 -8.22 7.94 14.88
N HIS A 10 -9.45 8.46 14.88
CA HIS A 10 -10.47 8.16 13.85
C HIS A 10 -10.02 8.49 12.41
N ASN A 11 -9.20 9.52 12.21
CA ASN A 11 -8.69 9.87 10.89
C ASN A 11 -7.66 8.87 10.37
N PHE A 12 -6.78 8.34 11.25
CA PHE A 12 -5.89 7.24 10.90
C PHE A 12 -6.68 5.96 10.59
N ALA A 13 -7.69 5.65 11.40
CA ALA A 13 -8.55 4.50 11.15
C ALA A 13 -9.27 4.60 9.78
N LYS A 14 -9.80 5.80 9.46
CA LYS A 14 -10.45 6.06 8.17
C LYS A 14 -9.46 5.95 7.01
N PHE A 15 -8.27 6.52 7.14
CA PHE A 15 -7.21 6.46 6.12
C PHE A 15 -6.81 5.01 5.83
N PHE A 16 -6.40 4.24 6.83
CA PHE A 16 -5.95 2.87 6.60
C PHE A 16 -7.08 1.94 6.11
N ARG A 17 -8.33 2.22 6.49
CA ARG A 17 -9.49 1.51 5.93
C ARG A 17 -9.67 1.83 4.44
N HIS A 18 -9.46 3.08 4.04
CA HIS A 18 -9.50 3.46 2.63
C HIS A 18 -8.40 2.74 1.84
N GLN A 19 -7.14 2.78 2.31
CA GLN A 19 -6.04 2.04 1.68
C GLN A 19 -6.34 0.54 1.55
N SER A 20 -6.93 -0.07 2.60
CA SER A 20 -7.31 -1.49 2.53
C SER A 20 -8.34 -1.78 1.43
N HIS A 21 -9.26 -0.86 1.15
CA HIS A 21 -10.22 -1.03 0.06
C HIS A 21 -9.54 -0.85 -1.31
N GLU A 22 -8.68 0.17 -1.45
CA GLU A 22 -7.91 0.41 -2.69
C GLU A 22 -7.06 -0.80 -3.07
N GLU A 23 -6.35 -1.39 -2.11
CA GLU A 23 -5.53 -2.59 -2.36
C GLU A 23 -6.37 -3.83 -2.73
N CYS A 24 -7.59 -3.95 -2.21
CA CYS A 24 -8.53 -4.97 -2.68
C CYS A 24 -8.96 -4.72 -4.14
N GLU A 25 -9.24 -3.47 -4.50
CA GLU A 25 -9.55 -3.10 -5.89
C GLU A 25 -8.37 -3.38 -6.83
N HIS A 26 -7.14 -3.14 -6.40
CA HIS A 26 -5.91 -3.49 -7.12
C HIS A 26 -5.79 -5.00 -7.36
N ALA A 27 -6.01 -5.81 -6.33
CA ALA A 27 -6.02 -7.27 -6.47
C ALA A 27 -7.10 -7.73 -7.48
N GLU A 28 -8.30 -7.15 -7.43
CA GLU A 28 -9.37 -7.47 -8.38
C GLU A 28 -9.03 -7.04 -9.82
N LYS A 29 -8.42 -5.87 -10.02
CA LYS A 29 -7.97 -5.40 -11.35
C LYS A 29 -6.98 -6.41 -11.96
N LEU A 30 -6.01 -6.90 -11.20
CA LEU A 30 -5.06 -7.94 -11.65
C LEU A 30 -5.78 -9.26 -12.00
N MET A 31 -6.72 -9.71 -11.16
CA MET A 31 -7.52 -10.91 -11.43
C MET A 31 -8.35 -10.78 -12.72
N LYS A 32 -8.97 -9.61 -12.94
CA LYS A 32 -9.73 -9.32 -14.17
C LYS A 32 -8.83 -9.36 -15.39
N LEU A 33 -7.65 -8.73 -15.33
CA LEU A 33 -6.67 -8.78 -16.42
C LEU A 33 -6.21 -10.22 -16.71
N GLN A 34 -5.93 -11.01 -15.67
CA GLN A 34 -5.50 -12.40 -15.83
C GLN A 34 -6.54 -13.21 -16.62
N ASN A 35 -7.83 -13.05 -16.30
CA ASN A 35 -8.92 -13.67 -17.05
C ASN A 35 -9.05 -13.12 -18.48
N GLN A 36 -8.92 -11.80 -18.66
CA GLN A 36 -8.99 -11.15 -19.98
C GLN A 36 -7.90 -11.68 -20.93
N ARG A 37 -6.71 -11.95 -20.41
CA ARG A 37 -5.58 -12.51 -21.16
C ARG A 37 -5.67 -14.03 -21.35
N GLY A 38 -6.78 -14.66 -20.94
CA GLY A 38 -7.01 -16.11 -21.05
C GLY A 38 -6.24 -16.94 -20.03
N GLY A 39 -5.61 -16.29 -19.04
CA GLY A 39 -4.90 -16.93 -17.95
C GLY A 39 -5.82 -17.67 -16.98
N ARG A 40 -5.23 -18.21 -15.91
CA ARG A 40 -5.95 -18.87 -14.83
C ARG A 40 -5.50 -18.27 -13.51
N ILE A 41 -6.47 -18.05 -12.62
CA ILE A 41 -6.22 -17.53 -11.28
C ILE A 41 -6.03 -18.70 -10.33
N PHE A 42 -4.93 -18.67 -9.58
CA PHE A 42 -4.65 -19.61 -8.50
C PHE A 42 -4.43 -18.81 -7.22
N LEU A 43 -5.42 -18.82 -6.32
CA LEU A 43 -5.32 -18.12 -5.04
C LEU A 43 -4.45 -18.91 -4.06
N GLN A 44 -3.72 -18.18 -3.23
CA GLN A 44 -2.87 -18.72 -2.16
C GLN A 44 -3.36 -18.21 -0.81
N ASP A 45 -2.88 -18.82 0.27
CA ASP A 45 -3.17 -18.36 1.62
C ASP A 45 -2.63 -16.93 1.83
N VAL A 46 -3.50 -16.04 2.31
CA VAL A 46 -3.12 -14.69 2.70
C VAL A 46 -2.63 -14.75 4.15
N LYS A 47 -1.35 -14.49 4.36
CA LYS A 47 -0.77 -14.44 5.71
C LYS A 47 -1.39 -13.28 6.49
N LYS A 48 -1.61 -13.50 7.79
CA LYS A 48 -1.98 -12.41 8.69
C LYS A 48 -0.90 -11.31 8.70
N PRO A 49 -1.25 -10.06 9.02
CA PRO A 49 -0.26 -9.01 9.23
C PRO A 49 0.80 -9.41 10.27
N GLU A 50 2.00 -8.85 10.15
CA GLU A 50 3.14 -9.16 11.05
C GLU A 50 2.90 -8.73 12.50
N ARG A 51 1.97 -7.80 12.71
CA ARG A 51 1.69 -7.17 14.01
C ARG A 51 0.19 -7.10 14.26
N ASP A 52 -0.17 -7.34 15.51
CA ASP A 52 -1.54 -7.17 16.01
C ASP A 52 -1.74 -5.78 16.65
N GLU A 53 -0.66 -5.19 17.21
CA GLU A 53 -0.58 -3.82 17.73
C GLU A 53 0.34 -2.96 16.86
N TRP A 54 -0.02 -1.69 16.61
CA TRP A 54 0.68 -0.82 15.66
C TRP A 54 1.46 0.34 16.30
N GLY A 55 1.44 0.43 17.63
CA GLY A 55 2.16 1.46 18.36
C GLY A 55 1.50 2.82 18.19
N SER A 56 2.18 3.75 17.52
CA SER A 56 1.71 5.12 17.33
C SER A 56 1.33 5.40 15.87
N GLY A 57 0.70 6.55 15.61
CA GLY A 57 0.38 6.99 14.25
C GLY A 57 1.60 7.05 13.32
N ILE A 58 2.72 7.60 13.81
CA ILE A 58 3.97 7.64 13.06
C ILE A 58 4.55 6.25 12.78
N GLU A 59 4.51 5.33 13.74
CA GLU A 59 5.02 3.96 13.54
C GLU A 59 4.20 3.21 12.49
N ALA A 60 2.88 3.39 12.49
CA ALA A 60 2.01 2.80 11.47
C ALA A 60 2.24 3.39 10.08
N LEU A 61 2.43 4.71 9.97
CA LEU A 61 2.74 5.34 8.67
C LEU A 61 4.11 4.92 8.15
N GLU A 62 5.11 4.76 9.02
CA GLU A 62 6.41 4.22 8.63
C GLU A 62 6.29 2.78 8.14
N CYS A 63 5.47 1.96 8.80
CA CYS A 63 5.21 0.59 8.35
C CYS A 63 4.48 0.57 6.99
N ALA A 64 3.47 1.42 6.81
CA ALA A 64 2.76 1.56 5.55
C ALA A 64 3.71 2.01 4.43
N LEU A 65 4.58 2.98 4.69
CA LEU A 65 5.57 3.45 3.71
C LEU A 65 6.52 2.34 3.26
N GLN A 66 6.93 1.43 4.17
CA GLN A 66 7.76 0.29 3.79
C GLN A 66 6.96 -0.75 2.99
N LEU A 67 5.71 -1.01 3.39
CA LEU A 67 4.83 -1.92 2.65
C LEU A 67 4.62 -1.41 1.22
N GLU A 68 4.28 -0.14 1.04
CA GLU A 68 4.09 0.48 -0.28
C GLU A 68 5.35 0.42 -1.16
N LYS A 69 6.53 0.61 -0.58
CA LYS A 69 7.80 0.44 -1.30
C LYS A 69 8.03 -1.00 -1.73
N SER A 70 7.66 -1.97 -0.91
CA SER A 70 7.81 -3.40 -1.24
C SER A 70 6.82 -3.84 -2.34
N VAL A 71 5.59 -3.32 -2.32
CA VAL A 71 4.59 -3.53 -3.37
C VAL A 71 5.06 -2.88 -4.67
N ASN A 72 5.53 -1.64 -4.61
CA ASN A 72 6.09 -0.95 -5.77
C ASN A 72 7.29 -1.70 -6.37
N GLN A 73 8.19 -2.25 -5.55
CA GLN A 73 9.28 -3.07 -6.04
C GLN A 73 8.77 -4.33 -6.76
N SER A 74 7.75 -4.98 -6.22
CA SER A 74 7.12 -6.16 -6.85
C SER A 74 6.49 -5.82 -8.21
N LEU A 75 5.89 -4.62 -8.34
CA LEU A 75 5.34 -4.12 -9.60
C LEU A 75 6.44 -3.78 -10.62
N LEU A 76 7.57 -3.21 -10.18
CA LEU A 76 8.73 -2.96 -11.04
C LEU A 76 9.36 -4.27 -11.54
N ASP A 77 9.46 -5.28 -10.67
CA ASP A 77 9.98 -6.60 -11.05
C ASP A 77 9.03 -7.29 -12.04
N LEU A 78 7.72 -7.17 -11.84
CA LEU A 78 6.72 -7.64 -12.80
C LEU A 78 6.83 -6.90 -14.14
N HIS A 79 6.93 -5.57 -14.12
CA HIS A 79 7.10 -4.76 -15.34
C HIS A 79 8.36 -5.13 -16.12
N LYS A 80 9.48 -5.35 -15.42
CA LYS A 80 10.70 -5.85 -16.02
C LYS A 80 10.49 -7.20 -16.69
N LEU A 81 9.81 -8.14 -16.03
CA LEU A 81 9.47 -9.43 -16.62
C LEU A 81 8.63 -9.28 -17.89
N CYS A 82 7.65 -8.36 -17.89
CA CYS A 82 6.85 -8.07 -19.07
C CYS A 82 7.71 -7.56 -20.23
N SER A 83 8.66 -6.68 -19.93
CA SER A 83 9.61 -6.14 -20.91
C SER A 83 10.53 -7.23 -21.47
N ASP A 84 11.09 -8.08 -20.61
CA ASP A 84 11.95 -9.20 -21.00
C ASP A 84 11.20 -10.22 -21.91
N HIS A 85 9.89 -10.36 -21.69
CA HIS A 85 9.01 -11.22 -22.50
C HIS A 85 8.34 -10.51 -23.68
N ASN A 86 8.66 -9.23 -23.94
CA ASN A 86 8.03 -8.42 -24.98
C ASN A 86 6.48 -8.40 -24.91
N ASP A 87 5.93 -8.22 -23.70
CA ASP A 87 4.48 -8.04 -23.48
C ASP A 87 4.16 -6.54 -23.26
N PRO A 88 4.01 -5.75 -24.34
CA PRO A 88 3.78 -4.31 -24.21
C PRO A 88 2.44 -3.98 -23.57
N HIS A 89 1.43 -4.85 -23.73
CA HIS A 89 0.12 -4.63 -23.14
C HIS A 89 0.17 -4.75 -21.61
N LEU A 90 0.92 -5.73 -21.07
CA LEU A 90 1.05 -5.86 -19.62
C LEU A 90 1.94 -4.76 -19.04
N CYS A 91 3.00 -4.33 -19.75
CA CYS A 91 3.79 -3.16 -19.36
C CYS A 91 2.90 -1.91 -19.20
N ASP A 92 2.14 -1.58 -20.25
CA ASP A 92 1.23 -0.42 -20.27
C ASP A 92 0.17 -0.49 -19.16
N PHE A 93 -0.39 -1.67 -18.91
CA PHE A 93 -1.35 -1.88 -17.82
C PHE A 93 -0.75 -1.58 -16.45
N ILE A 94 0.47 -2.07 -16.18
CA ILE A 94 1.17 -1.84 -14.90
C ILE A 94 1.54 -0.36 -14.75
N GLU A 95 2.01 0.29 -15.82
CA GLU A 95 2.32 1.72 -15.83
C GLU A 95 1.09 2.58 -15.57
N THR A 96 0.00 2.33 -16.28
CA THR A 96 -1.23 3.15 -16.26
C THR A 96 -1.99 3.04 -14.94
N HIS A 97 -2.05 1.84 -14.36
CA HIS A 97 -2.96 1.58 -13.24
C HIS A 97 -2.28 1.40 -11.89
N TYR A 98 -0.94 1.33 -11.83
CA TYR A 98 -0.25 1.04 -10.56
C TYR A 98 0.96 1.94 -10.34
N LEU A 99 1.89 2.05 -11.28
CA LEU A 99 3.19 2.70 -10.98
C LEU A 99 3.05 4.19 -10.63
N ASP A 100 2.20 4.95 -11.31
CA ASP A 100 1.95 6.35 -10.98
C ASP A 100 1.24 6.51 -9.61
N GLU A 101 0.30 5.62 -9.30
CA GLU A 101 -0.42 5.59 -8.02
C GLU A 101 0.53 5.25 -6.86
N GLN A 102 1.41 4.24 -7.02
CA GLN A 102 2.42 3.89 -6.03
C GLN A 102 3.36 5.08 -5.72
N VAL A 103 3.84 5.78 -6.74
CA VAL A 103 4.76 6.93 -6.54
C VAL A 103 4.06 8.05 -5.75
N LYS A 104 2.78 8.31 -6.04
CA LYS A 104 1.97 9.30 -5.32
C LYS A 104 1.73 8.88 -3.87
N SER A 105 1.32 7.64 -3.62
CA SER A 105 1.10 7.09 -2.28
C SER A 105 2.38 7.14 -1.43
N ILE A 106 3.50 6.68 -1.99
CA ILE A 106 4.82 6.72 -1.31
C ILE A 106 5.21 8.16 -0.95
N LYS A 107 4.96 9.12 -1.86
CA LYS A 107 5.26 10.54 -1.61
C LYS A 107 4.41 11.11 -0.47
N GLU A 108 3.10 10.84 -0.48
CA GLU A 108 2.16 11.32 0.53
C GLU A 108 2.51 10.75 1.92
N LEU A 109 2.72 9.43 2.01
CA LEU A 109 3.14 8.80 3.26
C LEU A 109 4.46 9.36 3.79
N ALA A 110 5.45 9.57 2.91
CA ALA A 110 6.73 10.16 3.30
C ALA A 110 6.61 11.61 3.80
N ASP A 111 5.70 12.41 3.22
CA ASP A 111 5.41 13.76 3.68
C ASP A 111 4.77 13.75 5.07
N TRP A 112 3.80 12.87 5.31
CA TRP A 112 3.14 12.76 6.61
C TRP A 112 4.10 12.28 7.70
N VAL A 113 4.94 11.28 7.42
CA VAL A 113 6.01 10.86 8.34
C VAL A 113 6.92 12.05 8.67
N THR A 114 7.32 12.83 7.66
CA THR A 114 8.16 14.02 7.88
C THR A 114 7.47 15.07 8.75
N ASN A 115 6.18 15.33 8.51
CA ASN A 115 5.40 16.31 9.28
C ASN A 115 5.20 15.87 10.74
N LEU A 116 4.83 14.62 10.98
CA LEU A 116 4.66 14.09 12.34
C LEU A 116 5.97 14.12 13.14
N ARG A 117 7.10 13.75 12.53
CA ARG A 117 8.42 13.89 13.16
C ARG A 117 8.72 15.34 13.54
N ARG A 118 8.41 16.30 12.66
CA ARG A 118 8.58 17.74 12.94
C ARG A 118 7.68 18.25 14.07
N MET A 119 6.51 17.65 14.24
CA MET A 119 5.57 17.96 15.33
C MET A 119 5.94 17.29 16.66
N GLY A 120 6.96 16.43 16.66
CA GLY A 120 7.51 15.78 17.85
C GLY A 120 6.95 14.39 18.13
N ALA A 121 6.28 13.75 17.17
CA ALA A 121 5.87 12.35 17.31
C ALA A 121 7.10 11.42 17.31
N PRO A 122 7.08 10.29 18.06
CA PRO A 122 5.98 9.85 18.94
C PRO A 122 6.02 10.46 20.36
N GLN A 123 7.01 11.30 20.71
CA GLN A 123 7.18 11.78 22.08
C GLN A 123 6.11 12.81 22.51
N ASN A 124 5.50 13.50 21.57
CA ASN A 124 4.48 14.51 21.78
C ASN A 124 3.11 13.99 21.34
N GLY A 125 2.27 13.56 22.28
CA GLY A 125 0.93 13.04 21.99
C GLY A 125 -0.03 14.07 21.36
N MET A 126 0.27 15.37 21.39
CA MET A 126 -0.51 16.38 20.63
C MET A 126 -0.20 16.37 19.12
N ALA A 127 0.82 15.62 18.69
CA ALA A 127 1.18 15.53 17.29
C ALA A 127 0.30 14.54 16.49
N GLU A 128 -0.34 13.59 17.17
CA GLU A 128 -1.11 12.49 16.57
C GLU A 128 -2.62 12.66 16.76
#